data_AF-A0A8S3DSN7-F1
#
_entry.id   AF-A0A8S3DSN7-F1
#
_cell.length_a   1.000
_cell.length_b   1.000
_cell.length_c   1.000
_cell.angle_alpha   90.00
_cell.angle_beta   90.00
_cell.angle_gamma   90.00
#
_symmetry.space_group_name_H-M   'P 1'
#
loop_
_entity.id
_entity.type
_entity.pdbx_description
1 polymer ?
#
loop_
_entity_poly.entity_id
_entity_poly.type
_entity_poly.pdbx_seq_one_letter_code
_entity_poly.pdbx_strand_id
1 'polypeptide(L)'
;MHSVFLFHAIKAGLDMGIVNAGQIPIYTDIDPRLRELCEACIFNKRSTTTEELLDYAQQLKLNAGGGDDIKAGKEEESWRINIAVDERLKYSLVKGIDKYINEDIEEARQNYPRPLHVIEGPLMNGMSEVGELFGAGKMFLPQVIKSARVMKKAVNYLIPFMEEEKQKNLKLLKEEGSTCISGLDAQAT
;
A
#
# COMPACT_ATOMS: atom_id res chain seq x y z
N MET A 1 -3.80 2.91 -21.31
CA MET A 1 -4.35 1.91 -22.25
C MET A 1 -4.08 0.46 -21.81
N HIS A 2 -2.82 0.03 -21.62
CA HIS A 2 -2.50 -1.37 -21.24
C HIS A 2 -3.25 -1.89 -20.00
N SER A 3 -3.33 -1.14 -18.90
CA SER A 3 -4.08 -1.57 -17.70
C SER A 3 -5.56 -1.84 -17.98
N VAL A 4 -6.19 -0.99 -18.81
CA VAL A 4 -7.60 -1.12 -19.18
C VAL A 4 -7.82 -2.34 -20.05
N PHE A 5 -6.93 -2.55 -21.03
CA PHE A 5 -6.96 -3.73 -21.88
C PHE A 5 -6.84 -5.02 -21.07
N LEU A 6 -5.83 -5.12 -20.20
CA LEU A 6 -5.59 -6.32 -19.39
C LEU A 6 -6.72 -6.60 -18.41
N PHE A 7 -7.30 -5.57 -17.78
CA PHE A 7 -8.44 -5.72 -16.88
C PHE A 7 -9.63 -6.41 -17.57
N HIS A 8 -9.96 -5.99 -18.80
CA HIS A 8 -11.05 -6.59 -19.57
C HIS A 8 -10.66 -7.93 -20.20
N ALA A 9 -9.42 -8.07 -20.66
CA ALA A 9 -8.93 -9.32 -21.26
C ALA A 9 -8.88 -10.48 -20.25
N ILE A 10 -8.43 -10.23 -19.02
CA ILE A 10 -8.43 -11.25 -17.95
C ILE A 10 -9.86 -11.68 -17.63
N LYS A 11 -10.81 -10.74 -17.54
CA LYS A 11 -12.23 -11.05 -17.35
C LYS A 11 -12.83 -11.86 -18.51
N ALA A 12 -12.32 -11.67 -19.72
CA ALA A 12 -12.72 -12.43 -20.90
C ALA A 12 -12.02 -13.81 -21.00
N GLY A 13 -11.15 -14.17 -20.07
CA GLY A 13 -10.45 -15.47 -20.04
C GLY A 13 -9.02 -15.44 -20.59
N LEU A 14 -8.34 -14.30 -20.59
CA LEU A 14 -6.91 -14.24 -20.91
C LEU A 14 -6.08 -14.85 -19.77
N ASP A 15 -5.54 -16.05 -20.01
CA ASP A 15 -4.76 -16.79 -19.00
C ASP A 15 -3.27 -16.43 -18.98
N MET A 16 -2.69 -16.01 -20.12
CA MET A 16 -1.25 -15.77 -20.24
C MET A 16 -0.94 -14.59 -21.18
N GLY A 17 -0.01 -13.73 -20.78
CA GLY A 17 0.51 -12.64 -21.61
C GLY A 17 1.87 -12.13 -21.13
N ILE A 18 2.74 -11.73 -22.06
CA ILE A 18 4.04 -11.13 -21.74
C ILE A 18 3.86 -9.61 -21.69
N VAL A 19 4.02 -9.02 -20.51
CA VAL A 19 3.81 -7.59 -20.29
C VAL A 19 4.88 -7.00 -19.37
N ASN A 20 5.21 -5.72 -19.57
CA ASN A 20 6.05 -4.99 -18.63
C ASN A 20 5.22 -4.50 -17.44
N ALA A 21 5.00 -5.38 -16.46
CA ALA A 21 4.17 -5.09 -15.29
C ALA A 21 4.64 -3.92 -14.42
N GLY A 22 5.91 -3.53 -14.52
CA GLY A 22 6.47 -2.41 -13.75
C GLY A 22 5.91 -1.03 -14.16
N GLN A 23 5.45 -0.89 -15.40
CA GLN A 23 4.95 0.36 -15.97
C GLN A 23 3.41 0.42 -16.07
N ILE A 24 2.70 -0.56 -15.51
CA ILE A 24 1.25 -0.64 -15.58
C ILE A 24 0.67 0.08 -14.35
N PRO A 25 -0.08 1.19 -14.50
CA PRO A 25 -0.77 1.82 -13.38
C PRO A 25 -1.93 0.96 -12.89
N ILE A 26 -2.30 1.10 -11.61
CA ILE A 26 -3.47 0.44 -11.02
C ILE A 26 -4.72 0.98 -11.71
N TYR A 27 -5.64 0.10 -12.08
CA TYR A 27 -6.83 0.46 -12.86
C TYR A 27 -7.70 1.55 -12.19
N THR A 28 -7.74 1.59 -10.86
CA THR A 28 -8.50 2.57 -10.07
C THR A 28 -7.88 3.96 -10.03
N ASP A 29 -6.58 4.07 -10.24
CA ASP A 29 -5.88 5.36 -10.21
C ASP A 29 -5.96 6.12 -11.53
N ILE A 30 -6.40 5.45 -12.59
CA ILE A 30 -6.52 6.06 -13.92
C ILE A 30 -7.68 7.05 -13.87
N ASP A 31 -7.39 8.28 -14.33
CA ASP A 31 -8.40 9.33 -14.47
C ASP A 31 -9.69 8.77 -15.13
N PRO A 32 -10.89 8.98 -14.54
CA PRO A 32 -12.12 8.39 -15.03
C PRO A 32 -12.42 8.71 -16.49
N ARG A 33 -12.11 9.93 -16.94
CA ARG A 33 -12.32 10.36 -18.32
C ARG A 33 -11.35 9.66 -19.27
N LEU A 34 -10.06 9.57 -18.92
CA LEU A 34 -9.09 8.81 -19.69
C LEU A 34 -9.45 7.32 -19.77
N ARG A 35 -9.96 6.76 -18.67
CA ARG A 35 -10.39 5.36 -18.62
C ARG A 35 -11.56 5.11 -19.57
N GLU A 36 -12.57 5.97 -19.56
CA GLU A 36 -13.73 5.85 -20.46
C GLU A 36 -13.32 5.95 -21.93
N LEU A 37 -12.44 6.90 -22.29
CA LEU A 37 -11.91 7.03 -23.64
C LEU A 37 -11.12 5.78 -24.06
N CYS A 38 -10.29 5.22 -23.17
CA CYS A 38 -9.58 3.97 -23.44
C CYS A 38 -10.54 2.80 -23.66
N GLU A 39 -11.60 2.67 -22.85
CA GLU A 39 -12.60 1.60 -23.01
C GLU A 39 -13.42 1.76 -24.28
N ALA A 40 -13.83 2.98 -24.62
CA ALA A 40 -14.50 3.27 -25.88
C ALA A 40 -13.64 2.86 -27.07
N CYS A 41 -12.32 3.06 -26.98
CA CYS A 41 -11.37 2.72 -28.03
C CYS A 41 -11.21 1.20 -28.16
N ILE A 42 -11.06 0.49 -27.04
CA ILE A 42 -10.86 -0.97 -27.01
C ILE A 42 -12.11 -1.69 -27.54
N PHE A 43 -13.30 -1.25 -27.15
CA PHE A 43 -14.58 -1.86 -27.55
C PHE A 43 -15.17 -1.26 -28.83
N ASN A 44 -14.48 -0.31 -29.47
CA ASN A 44 -14.95 0.42 -30.65
C ASN A 44 -16.40 0.94 -30.50
N LYS A 45 -16.71 1.58 -29.35
CA LYS A 45 -18.09 2.00 -29.02
C LYS A 45 -18.57 3.21 -29.84
N ARG A 46 -17.66 4.08 -30.25
CA ARG A 46 -17.95 5.34 -30.96
C ARG A 46 -16.98 5.52 -32.13
N SER A 47 -17.47 6.01 -33.26
CA SER A 47 -16.64 6.34 -34.42
C SER A 47 -15.67 7.50 -34.17
N THR A 48 -16.00 8.41 -33.24
CA THR A 48 -15.21 9.60 -32.89
C THR A 48 -14.13 9.34 -31.84
N THR A 49 -14.01 8.12 -31.32
CA THR A 49 -13.14 7.84 -30.15
C THR A 49 -11.68 8.22 -30.38
N THR A 50 -11.17 8.02 -31.60
CA THR A 50 -9.78 8.34 -31.95
C THR A 50 -9.50 9.83 -31.85
N GLU A 51 -10.44 10.67 -32.31
CA GLU A 51 -10.33 12.13 -32.27
C GLU A 51 -10.41 12.63 -30.82
N GLU A 52 -11.38 12.14 -30.05
CA GLU A 52 -11.54 12.50 -28.64
C GLU A 52 -10.30 12.14 -27.79
N LEU A 53 -9.67 11.00 -28.08
CA LEU A 53 -8.45 10.57 -27.39
C LEU A 53 -7.25 11.44 -27.79
N LEU A 54 -7.15 11.83 -29.06
CA LEU A 54 -6.12 12.73 -29.56
C LEU A 54 -6.23 14.12 -28.92
N ASP A 55 -7.45 14.66 -28.84
CA ASP A 55 -7.74 15.94 -28.21
C ASP A 55 -7.39 15.91 -26.71
N TYR A 56 -7.74 14.83 -26.03
CA TYR A 56 -7.39 14.65 -24.62
C TYR A 56 -5.86 14.56 -24.43
N ALA A 57 -5.14 13.86 -25.31
CA ALA A 57 -3.68 13.80 -25.28
C ALA A 57 -3.03 15.17 -25.52
N GLN A 58 -3.59 15.98 -26.42
CA GLN A 58 -3.13 17.36 -26.64
C GLN A 58 -3.37 18.24 -25.41
N GLN A 59 -4.56 18.16 -24.79
CA GLN A 59 -4.86 18.87 -23.55
C GLN A 59 -3.89 18.49 -22.42
N LEU A 60 -3.57 17.20 -22.27
CA LEU A 60 -2.59 16.75 -21.30
C LEU A 60 -1.18 17.30 -21.59
N LYS A 61 -0.73 17.30 -22.85
CA LYS A 61 0.57 17.88 -23.22
C LYS A 61 0.64 19.39 -22.97
N LEU A 62 -0.44 20.11 -23.26
CA LEU A 62 -0.55 21.55 -23.02
C LEU A 62 -0.55 21.87 -21.51
N ASN A 63 -1.26 21.07 -20.72
CA ASN A 63 -1.35 21.23 -19.27
C ASN A 63 -0.08 20.75 -18.53
N ALA A 64 0.68 19.81 -19.10
CA ALA A 64 1.90 19.26 -18.51
C ALA A 64 3.19 20.00 -18.92
N GLY A 65 3.11 21.02 -19.78
CA GLY A 65 4.26 21.84 -20.15
C GLY A 65 5.38 21.03 -20.82
N GLY A 66 5.11 20.42 -21.97
CA GLY A 66 6.13 20.01 -22.95
C GLY A 66 7.36 19.26 -22.42
N GLY A 67 7.22 17.97 -22.13
CA GLY A 67 8.34 17.06 -21.88
C GLY A 67 7.84 15.70 -21.41
N ASP A 68 8.37 14.62 -21.98
CA ASP A 68 8.00 13.21 -21.73
C ASP A 68 8.32 12.73 -20.29
N ASP A 69 8.84 13.62 -19.44
CA ASP A 69 9.37 13.35 -18.10
C ASP A 69 8.67 14.11 -16.94
N ILE A 70 7.59 14.84 -17.21
CA ILE A 70 7.03 15.79 -16.23
C ILE A 70 5.76 15.22 -15.58
N LYS A 71 5.94 14.54 -14.43
CA LYS A 71 5.01 14.55 -13.27
C LYS A 71 5.40 13.59 -12.14
N ALA A 72 6.36 12.70 -12.33
CA ALA A 72 6.75 11.73 -11.29
C ALA A 72 7.22 12.40 -9.98
N GLY A 73 7.94 13.52 -10.04
CA GLY A 73 8.57 14.11 -8.84
C GLY A 73 7.75 15.10 -8.00
N LYS A 74 6.60 15.62 -8.47
CA LYS A 74 5.79 16.62 -7.73
C LYS A 74 4.47 16.08 -7.19
N GLU A 75 3.89 15.05 -7.80
CA GLU A 75 2.76 14.30 -7.22
C GLU A 75 3.22 13.34 -6.11
N GLU A 76 4.51 13.02 -6.03
CA GLU A 76 5.09 12.07 -5.08
C GLU A 76 4.93 12.45 -3.60
N GLU A 77 4.60 13.69 -3.25
CA GLU A 77 4.45 14.15 -1.86
C GLU A 77 3.07 14.71 -1.49
N SER A 78 2.15 14.87 -2.44
CA SER A 78 0.81 15.43 -2.15
C SER A 78 -0.02 14.52 -1.24
N TRP A 79 0.18 13.20 -1.34
CA TRP A 79 -0.52 12.20 -0.52
C TRP A 79 -0.12 12.24 0.97
N ARG A 80 0.96 12.93 1.35
CA ARG A 80 1.34 13.08 2.77
C ARG A 80 0.70 14.31 3.42
N ILE A 81 0.10 15.22 2.64
CA ILE A 81 -0.43 16.49 3.15
C ILE A 81 -1.80 16.24 3.82
N ASN A 82 -1.91 16.53 5.12
CA ASN A 82 -3.16 16.47 5.91
C ASN A 82 -3.83 15.09 6.06
N ILE A 83 -3.06 14.00 6.08
CA ILE A 83 -3.57 12.64 6.24
C ILE A 83 -3.01 11.97 7.51
N ALA A 84 -3.87 11.23 8.23
CA ALA A 84 -3.48 10.47 9.42
C ALA A 84 -2.40 9.41 9.10
N VAL A 85 -1.59 9.03 10.08
CA VAL A 85 -0.52 8.03 9.90
C VAL A 85 -1.05 6.70 9.37
N ASP A 86 -2.23 6.27 9.81
CA ASP A 86 -2.85 5.01 9.39
C ASP A 86 -3.16 4.99 7.89
N GLU A 87 -3.71 6.09 7.36
CA GLU A 87 -4.03 6.26 5.95
C GLU A 87 -2.75 6.42 5.10
N ARG A 88 -1.70 7.06 5.65
CA ARG A 88 -0.38 7.14 4.99
C ARG A 88 0.29 5.76 4.86
N LEU A 89 0.19 4.93 5.89
CA LEU A 89 0.70 3.55 5.87
C LEU A 89 -0.06 2.68 4.85
N LYS A 90 -1.39 2.80 4.84
CA LYS A 90 -2.25 2.13 3.87
C LYS A 90 -1.89 2.53 2.43
N TYR A 91 -1.76 3.81 2.15
CA TYR A 91 -1.33 4.31 0.84
C TYR A 91 0.05 3.78 0.43
N SER A 92 1.03 3.82 1.35
CA SER A 92 2.39 3.32 1.10
C SER A 92 2.40 1.83 0.77
N LEU A 93 1.55 1.04 1.43
CA LEU A 93 1.38 -0.38 1.14
C LEU A 93 0.76 -0.62 -0.24
N VAL A 94 -0.35 0.04 -0.57
CA VAL A 94 -1.04 -0.14 -1.86
C VAL A 94 -0.15 0.28 -3.04
N LYS A 95 0.61 1.37 -2.89
CA LYS A 95 1.52 1.86 -3.93
C LYS A 95 2.89 1.18 -3.94
N GLY A 96 3.26 0.50 -2.86
CA GLY A 96 4.56 -0.16 -2.71
C GLY A 96 5.72 0.84 -2.53
N ILE A 97 5.49 1.94 -1.81
CA ILE A 97 6.48 3.00 -1.53
C ILE A 97 7.26 2.64 -0.25
N ASP A 98 8.58 2.53 -0.35
CA ASP A 98 9.45 2.14 0.78
C ASP A 98 10.26 3.30 1.38
N LYS A 99 10.15 4.50 0.81
CA LYS A 99 10.96 5.68 1.17
C LYS A 99 10.68 6.17 2.60
N TYR A 100 9.39 6.30 2.98
CA TYR A 100 8.97 6.92 4.24
C TYR A 100 8.44 5.92 5.29
N ILE A 101 8.47 4.62 4.97
CA ILE A 101 7.83 3.60 5.81
C ILE A 101 8.39 3.54 7.24
N ASN A 102 9.67 3.81 7.44
CA ASN A 102 10.28 3.79 8.78
C ASN A 102 9.78 4.94 9.66
N GLU A 103 9.60 6.13 9.07
CA GLU A 103 9.09 7.32 9.77
C GLU A 103 7.62 7.13 10.14
N ASP A 104 6.81 6.68 9.17
CA ASP A 104 5.37 6.49 9.38
C ASP A 104 5.10 5.35 10.39
N ILE A 105 5.92 4.30 10.41
CA ILE A 105 5.80 3.22 11.40
C ILE A 105 6.22 3.67 12.79
N GLU A 106 7.25 4.51 12.92
CA GLU A 106 7.66 5.05 14.22
C GLU A 106 6.57 5.96 14.81
N GLU A 107 5.97 6.82 13.98
CA GLU A 107 4.84 7.65 14.40
C GLU A 107 3.63 6.79 14.82
N ALA A 108 3.31 5.74 14.05
CA ALA A 108 2.25 4.79 14.42
C ALA A 108 2.60 4.07 15.74
N ARG A 109 3.84 3.60 15.91
CA ARG A 109 4.28 2.91 17.13
C ARG A 109 4.11 3.79 18.38
N GLN A 110 4.28 5.10 18.28
CA GLN A 110 4.05 6.03 19.39
C GLN A 110 2.55 6.25 19.69
N ASN A 111 1.70 6.14 18.67
CA ASN A 111 0.25 6.31 18.82
C ASN A 111 -0.46 5.05 19.34
N TYR A 112 0.11 3.86 19.11
CA TYR A 112 -0.46 2.58 19.55
C TYR A 112 0.20 2.07 20.84
N PRO A 113 -0.57 1.47 21.77
CA PRO A 113 -0.06 1.02 23.06
C PRO A 113 0.90 -0.19 22.94
N ARG A 114 0.78 -0.98 21.87
CA ARG A 114 1.63 -2.12 21.57
C ARG A 114 2.09 -2.07 20.11
N PRO A 115 3.38 -2.33 19.81
CA PRO A 115 3.87 -2.44 18.44
C PRO A 115 3.09 -3.49 17.61
N LEU A 116 2.58 -4.55 18.25
CA LEU A 116 1.77 -5.57 17.59
C LEU A 116 0.47 -5.00 16.99
N HIS A 117 -0.16 -4.01 17.64
CA HIS A 117 -1.40 -3.42 17.13
C HIS A 117 -1.17 -2.62 15.83
N VAL A 118 0.05 -2.15 15.56
CA VAL A 118 0.39 -1.53 14.28
C VAL A 118 0.36 -2.55 13.14
N ILE A 119 0.73 -3.80 13.43
CA ILE A 119 0.67 -4.91 12.47
C ILE A 119 -0.77 -5.32 12.21
N GLU A 120 -1.54 -5.53 13.28
CA GLU A 120 -2.94 -6.00 13.21
C GLU A 120 -3.92 -4.91 12.75
N GLY A 121 -3.57 -3.63 12.90
CA GLY A 121 -4.39 -2.49 12.49
C GLY A 121 -4.05 -1.98 11.09
N PRO A 122 -3.26 -0.89 10.98
CA PRO A 122 -3.04 -0.20 9.70
C PRO A 122 -2.36 -1.08 8.65
N LEU A 123 -1.38 -1.92 9.04
CA LEU A 123 -0.68 -2.78 8.08
C LEU A 123 -1.57 -3.89 7.52
N MET A 124 -2.37 -4.55 8.36
CA MET A 124 -3.32 -5.57 7.93
C MET A 124 -4.44 -4.99 7.07
N ASN A 125 -4.94 -3.81 7.42
CA ASN A 125 -5.96 -3.10 6.63
C ASN A 125 -5.43 -2.77 5.23
N GLY A 126 -4.19 -2.26 5.11
CA GLY A 126 -3.58 -2.00 3.81
C GLY A 126 -3.37 -3.28 2.98
N MET A 127 -2.94 -4.38 3.62
CA MET A 127 -2.81 -5.66 2.92
C MET A 127 -4.14 -6.28 2.49
N SER A 128 -5.22 -6.04 3.24
CA SER A 128 -6.57 -6.50 2.88
C SER A 128 -7.05 -5.80 1.61
N GLU A 129 -6.85 -4.48 1.50
CA GLU A 129 -7.18 -3.73 0.27
C GLU A 129 -6.33 -4.19 -0.93
N VAL A 130 -5.03 -4.43 -0.75
CA VAL A 130 -4.19 -5.03 -1.79
C VAL A 130 -4.75 -6.38 -2.25
N GLY A 131 -5.23 -7.20 -1.31
CA GLY A 131 -5.88 -8.48 -1.58
C GLY A 131 -7.18 -8.34 -2.37
N GLU A 132 -8.04 -7.38 -2.00
CA GLU A 132 -9.28 -7.08 -2.71
C GLU A 132 -9.02 -6.57 -4.14
N LEU A 133 -8.04 -5.66 -4.31
CA LEU A 133 -7.66 -5.14 -5.62
C LEU A 133 -7.06 -6.22 -6.52
N PHE A 134 -6.27 -7.14 -5.95
CA PHE A 134 -5.74 -8.31 -6.67
C PHE A 134 -6.86 -9.28 -7.04
N GLY A 135 -7.75 -9.63 -6.11
CA GLY A 135 -8.90 -10.50 -6.36
C GLY A 135 -9.89 -9.93 -7.39
N ALA A 136 -10.02 -8.61 -7.45
CA ALA A 136 -10.82 -7.91 -8.45
C ALA A 136 -10.12 -7.77 -9.83
N GLY A 137 -8.88 -8.23 -9.98
CA GLY A 137 -8.08 -8.09 -11.20
C GLY A 137 -7.64 -6.65 -11.51
N LYS A 138 -7.71 -5.74 -10.53
CA LYS A 138 -7.32 -4.33 -10.66
C LYS A 138 -5.83 -4.10 -10.37
N MET A 139 -5.20 -5.03 -9.67
CA MET A 139 -3.78 -5.02 -9.29
C MET A 139 -3.11 -6.31 -9.76
N PHE A 140 -1.86 -6.21 -10.20
CA PHE A 140 -1.10 -7.33 -10.77
C PHE A 140 -0.08 -7.91 -9.80
N LEU A 141 0.33 -9.17 -10.01
CA LEU A 141 1.25 -9.89 -9.13
C LEU A 141 2.57 -9.13 -8.85
N PRO A 142 3.24 -8.48 -9.83
CA PRO A 142 4.45 -7.71 -9.54
C PRO A 142 4.22 -6.49 -8.65
N GLN A 143 3.01 -5.92 -8.67
CA GLN A 143 2.62 -4.84 -7.76
C GLN A 143 2.40 -5.39 -6.35
N VAL A 144 1.72 -6.53 -6.22
CA VAL A 144 1.53 -7.22 -4.92
C VAL A 144 2.88 -7.56 -4.28
N ILE A 145 3.88 -7.98 -5.06
CA ILE A 145 5.23 -8.25 -4.56
C ILE A 145 5.90 -6.96 -4.04
N LYS A 146 5.70 -5.81 -4.69
CA LYS A 146 6.20 -4.52 -4.19
C LYS A 146 5.54 -4.15 -2.86
N SER A 147 4.23 -4.32 -2.72
CA SER A 147 3.49 -4.09 -1.46
C SER A 147 3.99 -5.02 -0.34
N ALA A 148 4.20 -6.30 -0.64
CA ALA A 148 4.75 -7.27 0.30
C ALA A 148 6.17 -6.92 0.77
N ARG A 149 6.99 -6.30 -0.09
CA ARG A 149 8.31 -5.79 0.29
C ARG A 149 8.22 -4.65 1.31
N VAL A 150 7.28 -3.72 1.12
CA VAL A 150 7.03 -2.63 2.08
C VAL A 150 6.53 -3.20 3.41
N MET A 151 5.59 -4.14 3.37
CA MET A 151 5.10 -4.88 4.55
C MET A 151 6.26 -5.52 5.34
N LYS A 152 7.13 -6.25 4.65
CA LYS A 152 8.30 -6.90 5.29
C LYS A 152 9.24 -5.86 5.93
N LYS A 153 9.46 -4.72 5.28
CA LYS A 153 10.31 -3.64 5.82
C LYS A 153 9.69 -3.02 7.08
N ALA A 154 8.39 -2.79 7.08
CA ALA A 154 7.65 -2.29 8.24
C ALA A 154 7.72 -3.28 9.43
N VAL A 155 7.47 -4.57 9.19
CA VAL A 155 7.56 -5.60 10.24
C VAL A 155 8.97 -5.70 10.79
N ASN A 156 10.00 -5.69 9.94
CA ASN A 156 11.40 -5.72 10.37
C ASN A 156 11.76 -4.55 11.30
N TYR A 157 11.16 -3.37 11.08
CA TYR A 157 11.34 -2.23 11.96
C TYR A 157 10.74 -2.45 13.36
N LEU A 158 9.61 -3.15 13.44
CA LEU A 158 8.88 -3.40 14.70
C LEU A 158 9.46 -4.55 15.53
N ILE A 159 10.17 -5.52 14.91
CA ILE A 159 10.79 -6.68 15.60
C ILE A 159 11.57 -6.30 16.87
N PRO A 160 12.53 -5.36 16.84
CA PRO A 160 13.31 -5.03 18.04
C PRO A 160 12.42 -4.51 19.20
N PHE A 161 11.41 -3.70 18.89
CA PHE A 161 10.50 -3.15 19.90
C PHE A 161 9.58 -4.21 20.51
N MET A 162 9.14 -5.19 19.71
CA MET A 162 8.35 -6.32 20.20
C MET A 162 9.17 -7.22 21.13
N GLU A 163 10.44 -7.47 20.81
CA GLU A 163 11.32 -8.26 21.67
C GLU A 163 11.61 -7.51 22.98
N GLU A 164 11.85 -6.20 22.95
CA GLU A 164 12.00 -5.38 24.16
C GLU A 164 10.76 -5.41 25.07
N GLU A 165 9.55 -5.30 24.50
CA GLU A 165 8.31 -5.39 25.27
C GLU A 165 8.14 -6.79 25.89
N LYS A 166 8.45 -7.84 25.13
CA LYS A 166 8.42 -9.22 25.61
C LYS A 166 9.40 -9.45 26.76
N GLN A 167 10.62 -8.91 26.67
CA GLN A 167 11.62 -8.99 27.73
C GLN A 167 11.20 -8.21 28.99
N LYS A 168 10.58 -7.04 28.83
CA LYS A 168 10.02 -6.26 29.97
C LYS A 168 8.91 -7.04 30.67
N ASN A 169 7.96 -7.60 29.92
CA ASN A 169 6.91 -8.45 30.48
C ASN A 169 7.49 -9.67 31.19
N LEU A 170 8.52 -10.32 30.62
CA LEU A 170 9.17 -11.48 31.24
C LEU A 170 9.93 -11.12 32.53
N LYS A 171 10.45 -9.90 32.65
CA LYS A 171 11.06 -9.40 33.90
C LYS A 171 10.01 -9.14 34.98
N LEU A 172 8.90 -8.48 34.62
CA LEU A 172 7.78 -8.22 35.53
C LEU A 172 7.22 -9.53 36.12
N LEU A 173 7.01 -10.54 35.27
CA LEU A 173 6.56 -11.89 35.70
C LEU A 173 7.53 -12.58 36.67
N LYS A 174 8.84 -12.31 36.56
CA LYS A 174 9.85 -12.88 37.49
C LYS A 174 9.91 -12.13 38.82
N GLU A 175 9.66 -10.83 38.82
CA GLU A 175 9.63 -10.01 40.04
C GLU A 175 8.37 -10.28 40.89
N GLU A 176 7.21 -10.45 40.26
CA GLU A 176 5.97 -10.86 40.93
C GLU A 176 6.04 -12.30 41.46
N GLY A 177 6.67 -13.21 40.71
CA GLY A 177 6.91 -14.59 41.16
C GLY A 177 7.84 -14.68 42.38
N SER A 178 8.82 -13.79 42.50
CA SER A 178 9.81 -13.81 43.59
C SER A 178 9.28 -13.21 44.91
N THR A 179 8.35 -12.25 44.81
CA THR A 179 7.70 -11.61 45.98
C THR A 179 6.64 -12.49 46.65
N CYS A 180 6.01 -13.42 45.92
CA CYS A 180 5.08 -14.38 46.51
C CYS A 180 5.78 -15.47 47.34
N ILE A 181 7.03 -15.83 47.02
CA ILE A 181 7.78 -16.87 47.77
C ILE A 181 8.32 -16.31 49.10
N SER A 182 8.78 -15.06 49.11
CA SER A 182 9.28 -14.41 50.33
C SER A 182 8.19 -14.05 51.35
N GLY A 183 6.92 -13.97 50.93
CA GLY A 183 5.77 -13.75 51.80
C GLY A 183 5.26 -15.00 52.52
N LEU A 184 5.59 -16.19 52.03
CA LEU A 184 5.18 -17.48 52.63
C LEU A 184 6.12 -17.94 53.76
N ASP A 185 7.40 -17.58 53.70
CA ASP A 185 8.38 -17.95 54.73
C ASP A 185 8.31 -17.06 56.00
N ALA A 186 7.56 -15.95 55.97
CA ALA A 186 7.44 -15.01 57.10
C ALA A 186 6.25 -15.30 58.05
N GLN A 187 5.42 -16.31 57.76
CA GLN A 187 4.26 -16.70 58.60
C GLN A 187 4.41 -18.08 59.27
N ALA A 188 5.58 -18.72 59.17
CA ALA A 188 5.83 -20.09 59.67
C ALA A 188 6.75 -20.17 60.91
N THR A 189 6.92 -19.08 61.66
CA THR A 189 7.57 -19.05 62.98
C THR A 189 6.68 -18.37 64.00
#